data_AF-A0A5B7J707-F1
#
_entry.id   AF-A0A5B7J707-F1
#
_cell.length_a   1.000
_cell.length_b   1.000
_cell.length_c   1.000
_cell.angle_alpha   90.00
_cell.angle_beta   90.00
_cell.angle_gamma   90.00
#
_symmetry.space_group_name_H-M   'P 1'
#
loop_
_entity.id
_entity.type
_entity.pdbx_description
1 polymer ?
#
loop_
_entity_poly.entity_id
_entity_poly.type
_entity_poly.pdbx_seq_one_letter_code
_entity_poly.pdbx_strand_id
1 'polypeptide(L)'
;MEKLTKVLSAAGVHVTYTSGQNIQCLVREKVVGGQNEQSVVYSIPCGGCASMYYGETARGLERRVREHKNDLRHHRTMNSLVIHTERYDYLPSWDRTRALHTSFNTRKRKLVEATYIATNEVTNHRDGFVNLSHTAASLVLASQSARSPTRRPTR
;
A
#
# COMPACT_ATOMS: atom_id res chain seq x y z
N MET A 1 -41.24 16.99 -12.33
CA MET A 1 -40.38 15.92 -11.78
C MET A 1 -41.10 15.06 -10.75
N GLU A 2 -41.90 15.62 -9.84
CA GLU A 2 -42.70 14.85 -8.86
C GLU A 2 -43.75 13.89 -9.46
N LYS A 3 -44.17 14.12 -10.70
CA LYS A 3 -45.15 13.26 -11.37
C LYS A 3 -44.59 11.86 -11.66
N LEU A 4 -43.30 11.74 -12.01
CA LEU A 4 -42.70 10.45 -12.38
C LEU A 4 -42.44 9.58 -11.14
N THR A 5 -41.99 10.19 -10.04
CA THR A 5 -41.77 9.48 -8.78
C THR A 5 -43.07 8.92 -8.20
N LYS A 6 -44.17 9.69 -8.28
CA LYS A 6 -45.50 9.23 -7.83
C LYS A 6 -46.06 8.08 -8.66
N VAL A 7 -45.88 8.14 -9.99
CA VAL A 7 -46.36 7.07 -10.90
C VAL A 7 -45.60 5.77 -10.65
N LEU A 8 -44.27 5.84 -10.48
CA LEU A 8 -43.44 4.65 -10.28
C LEU A 8 -43.55 4.09 -8.86
N SER A 9 -43.81 4.92 -7.85
CA SER A 9 -44.08 4.44 -6.48
C SER A 9 -45.36 3.62 -6.38
N ALA A 10 -46.39 3.96 -7.18
CA ALA A 10 -47.64 3.20 -7.23
C ALA A 10 -47.44 1.78 -7.80
N ALA A 11 -46.37 1.57 -8.58
CA ALA A 11 -45.94 0.27 -9.09
C ALA A 11 -44.94 -0.45 -8.16
N GLY A 12 -44.73 0.05 -6.93
CA GLY A 12 -43.78 -0.53 -5.96
C GLY A 12 -42.31 -0.25 -6.26
N VAL A 13 -42.00 0.63 -7.23
CA VAL A 13 -40.62 0.97 -7.59
C VAL A 13 -40.18 2.22 -6.83
N HIS A 14 -39.19 2.06 -5.96
CA HIS A 14 -38.62 3.16 -5.19
C HIS A 14 -37.57 3.90 -6.02
N VAL A 15 -37.88 5.12 -6.45
CA VAL A 15 -36.99 5.96 -7.24
C VAL A 15 -36.29 6.96 -6.32
N THR A 16 -34.97 6.82 -6.17
CA THR A 16 -34.13 7.79 -5.46
C THR A 16 -33.32 8.60 -6.46
N TYR A 17 -33.11 9.87 -6.16
CA TYR A 17 -32.20 10.72 -6.93
C TYR A 17 -30.86 10.76 -6.21
N THR A 18 -29.79 10.40 -6.93
CA THR A 18 -28.42 10.67 -6.48
C THR A 18 -27.91 11.85 -7.27
N SER A 19 -27.41 12.88 -6.59
CA SER A 19 -26.67 13.93 -7.27
C SER A 19 -25.47 13.29 -7.96
N GLY A 20 -25.21 13.67 -9.22
CA GLY A 20 -23.97 13.32 -9.89
C GLY A 20 -22.74 13.83 -9.14
N GLN A 21 -21.57 13.73 -9.76
CA GLN A 21 -20.30 14.15 -9.16
C GLN A 21 -20.41 15.52 -8.46
N ASN A 22 -20.03 15.58 -7.18
CA ASN A 22 -20.06 16.83 -6.40
C ASN A 22 -19.27 17.93 -7.15
N ILE A 23 -19.67 19.20 -7.02
CA ILE A 23 -18.97 20.35 -7.65
C ILE A 23 -17.46 20.32 -7.38
N GLN A 24 -17.05 19.83 -6.21
CA GLN A 24 -15.65 19.63 -5.85
C GLN A 24 -14.86 18.70 -6.82
N CYS A 25 -15.53 17.75 -7.48
CA CYS A 25 -14.94 16.90 -8.53
C CYS A 25 -14.82 17.62 -9.87
N LEU A 26 -15.65 18.64 -10.15
CA LEU A 26 -15.61 19.43 -11.38
C LEU A 26 -14.59 20.57 -11.31
N VAL A 27 -14.40 21.15 -10.12
CA VAL A 27 -13.53 22.33 -9.89
C VAL A 27 -12.07 21.94 -9.62
N ARG A 28 -11.81 20.74 -9.11
CA ARG A 28 -10.44 20.25 -8.99
C ARG A 28 -9.97 19.76 -10.35
N GLU A 29 -9.22 20.59 -11.05
CA GLU A 29 -8.18 20.07 -11.91
C GLU A 29 -7.33 19.15 -11.03
N LYS A 30 -7.45 17.84 -11.26
CA LYS A 30 -6.74 16.85 -10.47
C LYS A 30 -5.28 17.11 -10.80
N VAL A 31 -4.58 17.87 -9.95
CA VAL A 31 -3.13 17.95 -9.98
C VAL A 31 -2.70 16.49 -9.82
N VAL A 32 -2.36 15.86 -10.94
CA VAL A 32 -1.70 14.58 -10.96
C VAL A 32 -0.33 14.92 -10.43
N GLY A 33 -0.22 14.99 -9.11
CA GLY A 33 1.02 15.27 -8.42
C GLY A 33 2.07 14.37 -9.04
N GLY A 34 3.17 14.99 -9.47
CA GLY A 34 4.26 14.29 -10.13
C GLY A 34 4.64 13.02 -9.36
N GLN A 35 5.18 12.05 -10.09
CA GLN A 35 5.66 10.82 -9.47
C GLN A 35 6.57 11.16 -8.30
N ASN A 36 6.14 10.84 -7.08
CA ASN A 36 6.97 11.07 -5.89
C ASN A 36 8.01 9.96 -5.84
N GLU A 37 9.26 10.26 -6.22
CA GLU A 37 10.36 9.31 -6.20
C GLU A 37 10.69 8.80 -4.79
N GLN A 38 10.31 9.55 -3.75
CA GLN A 38 10.44 9.13 -2.34
C GLN A 38 9.33 8.15 -1.91
N SER A 39 8.36 7.88 -2.77
CA SER A 39 7.29 6.91 -2.56
C SER A 39 7.81 5.50 -2.83
N VAL A 40 7.92 4.68 -1.79
CA VAL A 40 8.57 3.37 -1.88
C VAL A 40 7.78 2.30 -1.13
N VAL A 41 7.60 1.13 -1.75
CA VAL A 41 7.35 -0.14 -1.04
C VAL A 41 8.69 -0.84 -0.89
N TYR A 42 9.01 -1.32 0.31
CA TYR A 42 10.32 -1.90 0.61
C TYR A 42 10.21 -3.17 1.45
N SER A 43 11.32 -3.91 1.52
CA SER A 43 11.49 -5.04 2.43
C SER A 43 12.72 -4.89 3.33
N ILE A 44 12.64 -5.45 4.54
CA ILE A 44 13.75 -5.59 5.48
C ILE A 44 13.82 -7.06 5.93
N PRO A 45 14.87 -7.81 5.56
CA PRO A 45 15.02 -9.20 6.00
C PRO A 45 15.24 -9.31 7.50
N CYS A 46 14.77 -10.39 8.12
CA CYS A 46 15.21 -10.78 9.45
C CYS A 46 16.66 -11.32 9.41
N GLY A 47 17.42 -11.08 10.48
CA GLY A 47 18.79 -11.60 10.63
C GLY A 47 18.85 -13.07 11.04
N GLY A 48 17.79 -13.61 11.65
CA GLY A 48 17.79 -14.98 12.20
C GLY A 48 16.71 -15.92 11.64
N CYS A 49 15.82 -15.46 10.77
CA CYS A 49 14.83 -16.31 10.10
C CYS A 49 14.59 -15.92 8.64
N ALA A 50 13.83 -16.76 7.92
CA ALA A 50 13.49 -16.53 6.51
C ALA A 50 12.47 -15.40 6.28
N SER A 51 11.80 -14.93 7.34
CA SER A 51 10.73 -13.95 7.25
C SER A 51 11.25 -12.54 6.92
N MET A 52 10.40 -11.77 6.24
CA MET A 52 10.71 -10.41 5.78
C MET A 52 9.70 -9.41 6.35
N TYR A 53 10.15 -8.23 6.74
CA TYR A 53 9.25 -7.11 6.98
C TYR A 53 8.95 -6.43 5.65
N TYR A 54 7.69 -6.11 5.39
CA TYR A 54 7.27 -5.27 4.28
C TYR A 54 6.63 -3.99 4.78
N GLY A 55 6.98 -2.87 4.16
CA GLY A 55 6.46 -1.57 4.55
C GLY A 55 6.32 -0.61 3.38
N GLU A 56 5.53 0.44 3.58
CA GLU A 56 5.43 1.57 2.67
C GLU A 56 5.90 2.88 3.29
N THR A 57 6.34 3.81 2.43
CA THR A 57 6.58 5.21 2.82
C THR A 57 6.42 6.14 1.64
N ALA A 58 5.88 7.34 1.87
CA ALA A 58 5.94 8.46 0.92
C ALA A 58 7.11 9.43 1.20
N ARG A 59 7.86 9.18 2.27
CA ARG A 59 8.87 10.08 2.85
C ARG A 59 10.30 9.63 2.57
N GLY A 60 10.50 8.62 1.73
CA GLY A 60 11.80 8.05 1.41
C GLY A 60 12.20 6.90 2.35
N LEU A 61 12.90 5.92 1.78
CA LEU A 61 13.30 4.68 2.44
C LEU A 61 14.28 4.92 3.59
N GLU A 62 15.31 5.72 3.37
CA GLU A 62 16.36 5.98 4.36
C GLU A 62 15.80 6.60 5.65
N ARG A 63 14.91 7.59 5.52
CA ARG A 63 14.21 8.19 6.65
C ARG A 63 13.38 7.15 7.41
N ARG A 64 12.66 6.29 6.69
CA ARG A 64 11.83 5.24 7.30
C ARG A 64 12.66 4.19 8.04
N VAL A 65 13.81 3.80 7.49
CA VAL A 65 14.77 2.90 8.15
C VAL A 65 15.31 3.54 9.44
N ARG A 66 15.66 4.83 9.42
CA ARG A 66 16.09 5.54 10.64
C ARG A 66 15.01 5.55 11.72
N GLU A 67 13.75 5.78 11.35
CA GLU A 67 12.62 5.69 12.29
C GLU A 67 12.50 4.29 12.89
N HIS A 68 12.59 3.23 12.08
CA HIS A 68 12.54 1.85 12.58
C HIS A 68 13.71 1.52 13.52
N LYS A 69 14.93 1.96 13.22
CA LYS A 69 16.09 1.83 14.13
C LYS A 69 15.84 2.55 15.45
N ASN A 70 15.24 3.74 15.39
CA ASN A 70 14.89 4.51 16.58
C ASN A 70 13.81 3.83 17.41
N ASP A 71 12.78 3.26 16.77
CA ASP A 71 11.73 2.49 17.45
C ASP A 71 12.31 1.29 18.18
N LEU A 72 13.25 0.57 17.55
CA LEU A 72 13.94 -0.56 18.15
C LEU A 72 14.77 -0.16 19.36
N ARG A 73 15.55 0.93 19.25
CA ARG A 73 16.34 1.47 20.36
C ARG A 73 15.48 1.87 21.57
N HIS A 74 14.25 2.33 21.33
CA HIS A 74 13.34 2.80 22.38
C HIS A 74 12.23 1.80 22.72
N HIS A 75 12.34 0.53 22.31
CA HIS A 75 11.37 -0.52 22.61
C HIS A 75 9.92 -0.12 22.30
N ARG A 76 9.69 0.50 21.14
CA ARG A 76 8.34 0.89 20.71
C ARG A 76 7.58 -0.34 20.22
N THR A 77 6.94 -1.04 21.14
CA THR A 77 6.19 -2.30 20.96
C THR A 77 4.98 -2.23 20.00
N MET A 78 4.69 -1.07 19.41
CA MET A 78 3.71 -0.93 18.33
C MET A 78 4.30 -1.22 16.94
N ASN A 79 5.62 -1.31 16.82
CA ASN A 79 6.31 -1.59 15.57
C ASN A 79 6.60 -3.10 15.46
N SER A 80 6.20 -3.71 14.34
CA SER A 80 6.37 -5.14 14.06
C SER A 80 7.81 -5.63 14.22
N LEU A 81 8.79 -4.83 13.80
CA LEU A 81 10.20 -5.18 13.90
C LEU A 81 10.63 -5.31 15.37
N VAL A 82 10.13 -4.43 16.24
CA VAL A 82 10.42 -4.45 17.68
C VAL A 82 9.80 -5.67 18.32
N ILE A 83 8.51 -5.92 18.06
CA ILE A 83 7.80 -7.10 18.56
C ILE A 83 8.53 -8.39 18.13
N HIS A 84 8.95 -8.48 16.87
CA HIS A 84 9.65 -9.64 16.36
C HIS A 84 11.00 -9.84 17.04
N THR A 85 11.80 -8.78 17.18
CA THR A 85 13.08 -8.85 17.89
C THR A 85 12.89 -9.26 19.36
N GLU A 86 11.94 -8.67 20.08
CA GLU A 86 11.70 -9.02 21.49
C GLU A 86 11.23 -10.47 21.67
N ARG A 87 10.51 -11.02 20.68
CA ARG A 87 10.01 -12.41 20.74
C ARG A 87 11.05 -13.46 20.37
N TYR A 88 11.91 -13.19 19.38
CA TYR A 88 12.79 -14.19 18.77
C TYR A 88 14.28 -13.88 18.93
N ASP A 89 14.64 -12.75 19.55
CA ASP A 89 16.00 -12.25 19.70
C ASP A 89 16.76 -12.08 18.37
N TYR A 90 16.00 -11.85 17.28
CA TYR A 90 16.56 -11.63 15.95
C TYR A 90 16.43 -10.16 15.54
N LEU A 91 17.57 -9.57 15.16
CA LEU A 91 17.63 -8.20 14.68
C LEU A 91 17.31 -8.09 13.18
N PRO A 92 16.70 -6.99 12.72
CA PRO A 92 16.52 -6.75 11.29
C PRO A 92 17.87 -6.52 10.58
N SER A 93 18.02 -7.10 9.39
CA SER A 93 19.21 -6.91 8.55
C SER A 93 19.13 -5.60 7.76
N TRP A 94 19.46 -4.49 8.41
CA TRP A 94 19.34 -3.15 7.82
C TRP A 94 20.09 -2.98 6.50
N ASP A 95 21.28 -3.57 6.37
CA ASP A 95 22.12 -3.46 5.16
C ASP A 95 21.53 -4.20 3.96
N ARG A 96 20.61 -5.13 4.21
CA ARG A 96 19.88 -5.88 3.17
C ARG A 96 18.50 -5.29 2.87
N THR A 97 18.21 -4.08 3.35
CA THR A 97 16.97 -3.37 3.03
C THR A 97 16.89 -3.06 1.54
N ARG A 98 15.75 -3.32 0.91
CA ARG A 98 15.57 -3.11 -0.54
C ARG A 98 14.29 -2.33 -0.86
N ALA A 99 14.41 -1.35 -1.76
CA ALA A 99 13.24 -0.77 -2.43
C ALA A 99 12.72 -1.77 -3.48
N LEU A 100 11.44 -2.15 -3.37
CA LEU A 100 10.80 -3.10 -4.28
C LEU A 100 10.07 -2.37 -5.42
N HIS A 101 9.34 -1.31 -5.07
CA HIS A 101 8.61 -0.48 -6.02
C HIS A 101 8.74 0.99 -5.63
N THR A 102 8.91 1.87 -6.63
CA THR A 102 9.04 3.31 -6.44
C THR A 102 7.94 4.08 -7.19
N SER A 103 7.78 5.36 -6.88
CA SER A 103 6.93 6.29 -7.64
C SER A 103 5.44 5.91 -7.69
N PHE A 104 4.96 5.14 -6.72
CA PHE A 104 3.54 4.80 -6.60
C PHE A 104 2.75 5.90 -5.91
N ASN A 105 1.49 6.07 -6.32
CA ASN A 105 0.53 6.81 -5.52
C ASN A 105 0.16 6.02 -4.25
N THR A 106 -0.44 6.69 -3.28
CA THR A 106 -0.77 6.09 -1.97
C THR A 106 -1.60 4.82 -2.09
N ARG A 107 -2.59 4.77 -2.98
CA ARG A 107 -3.45 3.58 -3.15
C ARG A 107 -2.67 2.39 -3.67
N LYS A 108 -1.89 2.58 -4.75
CA LYS A 108 -1.04 1.52 -5.31
C LYS A 108 0.00 1.03 -4.32
N ARG A 109 0.63 1.95 -3.60
CA ARG A 109 1.66 1.63 -2.60
C ARG A 109 1.12 0.74 -1.49
N LYS A 110 -0.01 1.12 -0.90
CA LYS A 110 -0.72 0.34 0.13
C LYS A 110 -1.22 -1.01 -0.37
N LEU A 111 -1.74 -1.05 -1.60
CA LEU A 111 -2.19 -2.30 -2.21
C LEU A 111 -1.02 -3.28 -2.39
N VAL A 112 0.09 -2.81 -2.94
CA VAL A 112 1.26 -3.65 -3.21
C VAL A 112 1.95 -4.10 -1.92
N GLU A 113 2.05 -3.24 -0.90
CA GLU A 113 2.50 -3.64 0.44
C GLU A 113 1.63 -4.78 1.00
N ALA A 114 0.30 -4.60 1.02
CA ALA A 114 -0.63 -5.63 1.49
C ALA A 114 -0.50 -6.94 0.70
N THR A 115 -0.20 -6.83 -0.59
CA THR A 115 0.03 -7.98 -1.46
C THR A 115 1.25 -8.78 -1.03
N TYR A 116 2.37 -8.11 -0.72
CA TYR A 116 3.57 -8.78 -0.19
C TYR A 116 3.33 -9.41 1.18
N ILE A 117 2.57 -8.74 2.05
CA ILE A 117 2.20 -9.27 3.37
C ILE A 117 1.36 -10.55 3.23
N ALA A 118 0.44 -10.60 2.26
CA ALA A 118 -0.46 -11.73 2.05
C ALA A 118 0.18 -12.95 1.35
N THR A 119 1.35 -12.79 0.71
CA THR A 119 1.95 -13.83 -0.15
C THR A 119 3.25 -14.42 0.38
N ASN A 120 3.87 -13.79 1.38
CA ASN A 120 5.19 -14.17 1.88
C ASN A 120 5.17 -14.48 3.37
N GLU A 121 6.23 -15.13 3.85
CA GLU A 121 6.51 -15.21 5.28
C GLU A 121 6.96 -13.84 5.81
N VAL A 122 6.22 -13.31 6.78
CA VAL A 122 6.39 -11.92 7.23
C VAL A 122 6.61 -11.77 8.73
N THR A 123 7.33 -10.71 9.08
CA THR A 123 7.44 -10.25 10.48
C THR A 123 6.36 -9.23 10.84
N ASN A 124 5.58 -8.75 9.86
CA ASN A 124 4.45 -7.85 10.06
C ASN A 124 3.40 -8.50 10.99
N HIS A 125 3.09 -7.87 12.13
CA HIS A 125 2.05 -8.35 13.04
C HIS A 125 0.64 -7.83 12.71
N ARG A 126 0.54 -6.84 11.81
CA ARG A 126 -0.73 -6.30 11.32
C ARG A 126 -0.87 -6.63 9.86
N ASP A 127 -2.11 -6.90 9.47
CA ASP A 127 -2.47 -6.99 8.07
C ASP A 127 -2.21 -5.66 7.35
N GLY A 128 -1.96 -5.74 6.05
CA GLY A 128 -1.86 -4.57 5.20
C GLY A 128 -3.16 -3.78 5.18
N PHE A 129 -3.13 -2.59 4.56
CA PHE A 129 -4.31 -1.72 4.48
C PHE A 129 -5.52 -2.38 3.79
N VAL A 130 -5.29 -3.39 2.96
CA VAL A 130 -6.31 -4.18 2.28
C VAL A 130 -6.14 -5.64 2.67
N ASN A 131 -7.22 -6.29 3.08
CA ASN A 131 -7.23 -7.74 3.24
C ASN A 131 -7.42 -8.37 1.85
N LEU A 132 -6.39 -9.03 1.34
CA LEU A 132 -6.38 -9.68 0.04
C LEU A 132 -6.28 -11.20 0.24
N SER A 133 -7.07 -11.96 -0.52
CA SER A 133 -6.84 -13.41 -0.62
C SER A 133 -5.50 -13.67 -1.30
N HIS A 134 -4.85 -14.77 -0.93
CA HIS A 134 -3.56 -15.18 -1.50
C HIS A 134 -3.58 -15.22 -3.05
N THR A 135 -4.68 -15.71 -3.65
CA THR A 135 -4.86 -15.76 -5.11
C THR A 135 -4.94 -14.36 -5.72
N ALA A 136 -5.75 -13.47 -5.15
CA ALA A 136 -5.86 -12.09 -5.64
C ALA A 136 -4.53 -11.36 -5.51
N ALA A 137 -3.82 -11.57 -4.40
CA ALA A 137 -2.53 -10.99 -4.16
C ALA A 137 -1.48 -11.45 -5.19
N SER A 138 -1.42 -12.75 -5.46
CA SER A 138 -0.51 -13.32 -6.47
C SER A 138 -0.73 -12.73 -7.87
N LEU A 139 -1.99 -12.54 -8.28
CA LEU A 139 -2.33 -11.91 -9.57
C LEU A 139 -1.87 -10.45 -9.64
N VAL A 140 -2.02 -9.69 -8.55
CA VAL A 140 -1.55 -8.31 -8.48
C VAL A 140 -0.03 -8.25 -8.65
N LEU A 141 0.74 -9.08 -7.95
CA LEU A 141 2.20 -9.12 -8.11
C LEU A 141 2.63 -9.44 -9.53
N ALA A 142 2.02 -10.45 -10.15
CA ALA A 142 2.31 -10.83 -11.53
C ALA A 142 2.08 -9.67 -12.51
N SER A 143 1.01 -8.89 -12.31
CA SER A 143 0.68 -7.74 -13.15
C SER A 143 1.67 -6.57 -13.05
N GLN A 144 2.38 -6.47 -11.92
CA GLN A 144 3.33 -5.39 -11.64
C GLN A 144 4.72 -5.69 -12.21
N SER A 145 5.16 -6.95 -12.18
CA SER A 145 6.44 -7.39 -12.76
C SER A 145 6.47 -7.33 -14.29
N ALA A 146 5.31 -7.40 -14.95
CA ALA A 146 5.19 -7.34 -16.41
C ALA A 146 5.36 -5.93 -17.00
N ARG A 147 5.45 -4.88 -16.16
CA ARG A 147 5.56 -3.48 -16.60
C ARG A 147 6.98 -2.93 -16.41
N SER A 148 7.96 -3.53 -17.07
CA SER A 148 9.27 -2.87 -17.27
C SER A 148 9.07 -1.62 -18.15
N PRO A 149 9.75 -0.49 -17.90
CA PRO A 149 9.64 0.68 -18.77
C PRO A 149 10.20 0.31 -20.15
N THR A 150 9.39 0.40 -21.19
CA THR A 150 9.89 0.45 -22.56
C THR A 150 10.78 1.69 -22.67
N ARG A 151 12.10 1.48 -22.73
CA ARG A 151 13.06 2.54 -23.09
C ARG A 151 12.64 3.09 -24.46
N ARG A 152 12.20 4.34 -24.51
CA ARG A 152 12.02 5.06 -25.77
C ARG A 152 13.41 5.16 -26.43
N PRO A 153 13.58 4.77 -27.71
CA PRO A 153 14.84 5.01 -28.40
C PRO A 153 15.04 6.51 -28.52
N THR A 154 16.17 7.00 -28.01
CA THR A 154 16.66 8.35 -28.28
C THR A 154 16.87 8.50 -29.77
N ARG A 155 16.26 9.53 -30.35
CA ARG A 155 16.43 9.95 -31.74
C ARG A 155 17.65 10.86 -31.87
#